data_AF-K0BDH4-F1
#
_entry.id   AF-K0BDH4-F1
#
_cell.length_a   1.000
_cell.length_b   1.000
_cell.length_c   1.000
_cell.angle_alpha   90.00
_cell.angle_beta   90.00
_cell.angle_gamma   90.00
#
_symmetry.space_group_name_H-M   'P 1'
#
loop_
_entity.id
_entity.type
_entity.pdbx_description
1 polymer ?
#
loop_
_entity_poly.entity_id
_entity_poly.type
_entity_poly.pdbx_seq_one_letter_code
_entity_poly.pdbx_strand_id
1 'polypeptide(L)'
;MAIEGMYMLNTSEYSEEKIREALELLYVDRKNEFHELSQVFLGKKKLTEMSNWREFVLNFCLDVGDSFKTWTGQKPPSTTSPQKALTILRQVGNGMTSMNQLTHVLNISYNLSAEFKEIYKRLK
;
A
#
# COMPACT_ATOMS: atom_id res chain seq x y z
N MET A 1 -20.93 7.53 7.01
CA MET A 1 -20.24 6.76 8.06
C MET A 1 -18.76 6.87 7.77
N ALA A 2 -18.02 7.53 8.66
CA ALA A 2 -16.57 7.67 8.51
C ALA A 2 -15.92 6.28 8.65
N ILE A 3 -15.11 5.89 7.67
CA ILE A 3 -14.36 4.64 7.73
C ILE A 3 -13.23 4.82 8.76
N GLU A 4 -13.49 4.44 10.01
CA GLU A 4 -12.45 4.27 11.03
C GLU A 4 -11.44 3.22 10.53
N GLY A 5 -10.26 3.68 10.12
CA GLY A 5 -9.17 2.84 9.62
C GLY A 5 -8.44 3.37 8.38
N MET A 6 -9.00 4.35 7.67
CA MET A 6 -8.29 5.05 6.58
C MET A 6 -7.30 6.07 7.15
N TYR A 7 -6.13 5.63 7.61
CA TYR A 7 -5.14 6.59 8.11
C TYR A 7 -4.41 7.41 7.04
N MET A 8 -4.48 7.10 5.73
CA MET A 8 -3.73 7.88 4.72
C MET A 8 -4.34 7.97 3.30
N LEU A 9 -5.66 8.09 3.20
CA LEU A 9 -6.29 8.74 2.04
C LEU A 9 -6.77 10.17 2.39
N ASN A 10 -6.15 10.76 3.41
CA ASN A 10 -6.29 12.16 3.82
C ASN A 10 -5.41 13.11 2.99
N THR A 11 -5.16 12.81 1.72
CA THR A 11 -4.71 13.85 0.80
C THR A 11 -5.95 14.44 0.15
N SER A 12 -6.03 15.76 0.09
CA SER A 12 -7.00 16.52 -0.72
C SER A 12 -7.01 16.14 -2.22
N GLU A 13 -6.20 15.17 -2.62
CA GLU A 13 -6.01 14.65 -3.96
C GLU A 13 -6.98 13.52 -4.32
N TYR A 14 -7.55 12.80 -3.32
CA TYR A 14 -8.41 11.65 -3.58
C TYR A 14 -9.84 11.82 -3.02
N SER A 15 -10.86 11.51 -3.83
CA SER A 15 -12.26 11.41 -3.40
C SER A 15 -12.59 9.97 -3.03
N GLU A 16 -13.38 9.80 -1.96
CA GLU A 16 -13.69 8.47 -1.40
C GLU A 16 -14.38 7.55 -2.40
N GLU A 17 -15.31 8.06 -3.21
CA GLU A 17 -16.02 7.28 -4.22
C GLU A 17 -15.06 6.72 -5.28
N LYS A 18 -14.17 7.58 -5.78
CA LYS A 18 -13.23 7.24 -6.85
C LYS A 18 -12.10 6.34 -6.35
N ILE A 19 -11.73 6.45 -5.07
CA ILE A 19 -10.85 5.49 -4.40
C ILE A 19 -11.47 4.09 -4.43
N ARG A 20 -12.72 3.96 -4.00
CA ARG A 20 -13.38 2.65 -3.91
C ARG A 20 -13.51 2.01 -5.30
N GLU A 21 -13.90 2.79 -6.30
CA GLU A 21 -13.99 2.29 -7.67
C GLU A 21 -12.62 1.89 -8.23
N ALA A 22 -11.59 2.71 -8.04
CA ALA A 22 -10.23 2.39 -8.49
C ALA A 22 -9.66 1.15 -7.79
N LEU A 23 -9.95 1.00 -6.49
CA LEU A 23 -9.53 -0.16 -5.70
C LEU A 23 -10.21 -1.43 -6.18
N GLU A 24 -11.52 -1.41 -6.44
CA GLU A 24 -12.22 -2.59 -6.96
C GLU A 24 -11.71 -3.00 -8.33
N LEU A 25 -11.48 -2.04 -9.24
CA LEU A 25 -10.88 -2.33 -10.55
C LEU A 25 -9.48 -2.93 -10.41
N LEU A 26 -8.62 -2.34 -9.59
CA LEU A 26 -7.28 -2.86 -9.34
C LEU A 26 -7.33 -4.27 -8.73
N TYR A 27 -8.25 -4.50 -7.79
CA TYR A 27 -8.37 -5.77 -7.09
C TYR A 27 -8.77 -6.92 -8.01
N VAL A 28 -9.64 -6.66 -9.00
CA VAL A 28 -10.04 -7.67 -9.99
C VAL A 28 -8.81 -8.23 -10.72
N ASP A 29 -7.89 -7.35 -11.13
CA ASP A 29 -6.71 -7.74 -11.89
C ASP A 29 -5.55 -8.24 -11.01
N ARG A 30 -5.45 -7.75 -9.77
CA ARG A 30 -4.29 -7.95 -8.87
C ARG A 30 -4.62 -8.73 -7.59
N LYS A 31 -5.66 -9.56 -7.64
CA LYS A 31 -6.17 -10.30 -6.47
C LYS A 31 -5.09 -11.12 -5.75
N ASN A 32 -4.18 -11.75 -6.51
CA ASN A 32 -3.14 -12.60 -5.95
C ASN A 32 -2.11 -11.78 -5.19
N GLU A 33 -1.69 -10.65 -5.74
CA GLU A 33 -0.76 -9.70 -5.13
C GLU A 33 -1.33 -9.12 -3.84
N PHE A 34 -2.61 -8.72 -3.85
CA PHE A 34 -3.31 -8.30 -2.63
C PHE A 34 -3.32 -9.40 -1.57
N HIS A 35 -3.58 -10.65 -1.98
CA HIS A 35 -3.59 -11.78 -1.05
C HIS A 35 -2.20 -12.04 -0.47
N GLU A 36 -1.16 -12.03 -1.31
CA GLU A 36 0.22 -12.20 -0.88
C GLU A 36 0.63 -11.14 0.14
N LEU A 37 0.44 -9.86 -0.19
CA LEU A 37 0.74 -8.74 0.68
C LEU A 37 -0.01 -8.85 2.02
N SER A 38 -1.29 -9.19 1.97
CA SER A 38 -2.09 -9.33 3.17
C SER A 38 -1.58 -10.44 4.10
N GLN A 39 -1.04 -11.53 3.56
CA GLN A 39 -0.43 -12.60 4.37
C GLN A 39 0.84 -12.11 5.05
N VAL A 40 1.64 -11.27 4.38
CA VAL A 40 2.86 -10.67 4.96
C VAL A 40 2.50 -9.74 6.13
N PHE A 41 1.45 -8.91 6.00
CA PHE A 41 1.14 -7.88 7.00
C PHE A 41 0.24 -8.34 8.15
N LEU A 42 -0.79 -9.13 7.85
CA LEU A 42 -1.85 -9.49 8.80
C LEU A 42 -1.68 -10.91 9.32
N GLY A 43 -0.92 -11.75 8.61
CA GLY A 43 -0.91 -13.20 8.82
C GLY A 43 -2.25 -13.83 8.43
N LYS A 44 -2.23 -15.14 8.12
CA LYS A 44 -3.40 -15.87 7.58
C LYS A 44 -4.68 -15.78 8.44
N LYS A 45 -4.55 -15.55 9.76
CA LYS A 45 -5.68 -15.53 10.71
C LYS A 45 -6.44 -14.20 10.78
N LYS A 46 -5.81 -13.05 10.49
CA LYS A 46 -6.43 -11.73 10.70
C LYS A 46 -7.15 -11.18 9.47
N LEU A 47 -6.95 -11.78 8.30
CA LEU A 47 -7.55 -11.35 7.03
C LEU A 47 -9.07 -11.51 6.98
N THR A 48 -9.60 -12.58 7.59
CA THR A 48 -11.04 -12.85 7.62
C THR A 48 -11.80 -12.00 8.63
N GLU A 49 -11.10 -11.34 9.55
CA GLU A 49 -11.67 -10.55 10.64
C GLU A 49 -11.70 -9.04 10.33
N MET A 50 -10.94 -8.60 9.33
CA MET A 50 -10.83 -7.19 8.95
C MET A 50 -11.62 -6.91 7.66
N SER A 51 -12.75 -6.21 7.78
CA SER A 51 -13.63 -5.89 6.64
C SER A 51 -12.99 -4.98 5.59
N ASN A 52 -12.03 -4.14 5.99
CA ASN A 52 -11.35 -3.14 5.16
C ASN A 52 -9.88 -3.48 4.88
N TRP A 53 -9.55 -4.77 4.82
CA TRP A 53 -8.17 -5.22 4.63
C TRP A 53 -7.57 -4.80 3.28
N ARG A 54 -8.40 -4.61 2.24
CA ARG A 54 -7.94 -4.19 0.91
C ARG A 54 -7.45 -2.74 0.94
N GLU A 55 -8.20 -1.88 1.62
CA GLU A 55 -7.86 -0.48 1.84
C GLU A 55 -6.59 -0.37 2.68
N PHE A 56 -6.42 -1.25 3.68
CA PHE A 56 -5.19 -1.32 4.46
C PHE A 56 -3.98 -1.68 3.59
N VAL A 57 -4.09 -2.72 2.74
CA VAL A 57 -3.05 -3.11 1.80
C VAL A 57 -2.74 -1.98 0.82
N LEU A 58 -3.76 -1.31 0.28
CA LEU A 58 -3.58 -0.19 -0.64
C LEU A 58 -2.85 0.98 0.04
N ASN A 59 -3.22 1.35 1.26
CA ASN A 59 -2.55 2.41 2.01
C ASN A 59 -1.06 2.12 2.18
N PHE A 60 -0.73 0.88 2.53
CA PHE A 60 0.66 0.44 2.60
C PHE A 60 1.38 0.58 1.25
N CYS A 61 0.74 0.17 0.15
CA CYS A 61 1.30 0.31 -1.19
C CYS A 61 1.55 1.79 -1.56
N LEU A 62 0.62 2.69 -1.21
CA LEU A 62 0.76 4.13 -1.40
C LEU A 62 1.95 4.69 -0.62
N ASP A 63 2.16 4.23 0.61
CA ASP A 63 3.30 4.60 1.45
C ASP A 63 4.64 4.15 0.90
N VAL A 64 4.71 2.92 0.39
CA VAL A 64 5.91 2.42 -0.30
C VAL A 64 6.18 3.27 -1.54
N GLY A 65 5.15 3.55 -2.35
CA GLY A 65 5.30 4.37 -3.55
C GLY A 65 5.77 5.80 -3.26
N ASP A 66 5.26 6.45 -2.21
CA ASP A 66 5.73 7.78 -1.79
C ASP A 66 7.16 7.72 -1.22
N SER A 67 7.44 6.73 -0.37
CA SER A 67 8.78 6.57 0.24
C SER A 67 9.85 6.25 -0.79
N PHE A 68 9.51 5.48 -1.83
CA PHE A 68 10.43 5.17 -2.93
C PHE A 68 10.87 6.41 -3.70
N LYS A 69 9.99 7.42 -3.87
CA LYS A 69 10.38 8.71 -4.46
C LYS A 69 11.44 9.42 -3.60
N THR A 70 11.34 9.30 -2.28
CA THR A 70 12.36 9.83 -1.37
C THR A 70 13.66 9.04 -1.45
N TRP A 71 13.60 7.70 -1.45
CA TRP A 71 14.78 6.84 -1.52
C TRP A 71 15.57 7.00 -2.82
N THR A 72 14.87 7.32 -3.92
CA THR A 72 15.48 7.53 -5.24
C THR A 72 15.85 9.00 -5.52
N GLY A 73 15.65 9.90 -4.55
CA GLY A 73 15.97 11.32 -4.70
C GLY A 73 15.01 12.13 -5.57
N GLN A 74 13.88 11.56 -5.99
CA GLN A 74 12.82 12.26 -6.74
C GLN A 74 12.00 13.21 -5.86
N LYS A 75 12.04 13.02 -4.54
CA LYS A 75 11.37 13.86 -3.53
C LYS A 75 12.34 14.10 -2.38
N PRO A 76 12.47 15.34 -1.85
CA PRO A 76 13.28 15.58 -0.67
C PRO A 76 12.68 14.87 0.56
N PRO A 77 13.50 14.34 1.48
CA PRO A 77 12.99 13.71 2.69
C PRO A 77 12.33 14.75 3.60
N SER A 78 11.18 14.40 4.15
CA SER A 78 10.57 15.09 5.30
C SER A 78 11.28 14.69 6.60
N THR A 79 11.01 15.42 7.68
CA THR A 79 11.49 15.09 9.05
C THR A 79 11.07 13.69 9.52
N THR A 80 9.97 13.16 8.98
CA THR A 80 9.40 11.84 9.32
C THR A 80 9.79 10.73 8.33
N SER A 81 10.50 11.07 7.25
CA SER A 81 10.86 10.09 6.21
C SER A 81 11.72 8.93 6.71
N PRO A 82 12.72 9.13 7.60
CA PRO A 82 13.48 8.02 8.17
C PRO A 82 12.62 7.03 8.97
N GLN A 83 11.72 7.54 9.81
CA GLN A 83 10.83 6.72 10.65
C GLN A 83 9.82 5.96 9.79
N LYS A 84 9.29 6.60 8.73
CA LYS A 84 8.37 5.96 7.78
C LYS A 84 9.07 4.82 7.03
N ALA A 85 10.29 5.05 6.53
CA ALA A 85 11.07 4.03 5.86
C ALA A 85 11.37 2.83 6.78
N LEU A 86 11.79 3.09 8.03
CA LEU A 86 12.03 2.02 9.00
C LEU A 86 10.75 1.25 9.35
N THR A 87 9.60 1.93 9.43
CA THR A 87 8.31 1.30 9.71
C THR A 87 7.92 0.33 8.59
N ILE A 88 8.04 0.76 7.32
CA ILE A 88 7.81 -0.08 6.14
C ILE A 88 8.72 -1.32 6.18
N LEU A 89 10.02 -1.12 6.40
CA LEU A 89 10.99 -2.21 6.43
C LEU A 89 10.72 -3.20 7.56
N ARG A 90 10.31 -2.72 8.74
CA ARG A 90 9.95 -3.60 9.88
C ARG A 90 8.67 -4.38 9.62
N GLN A 91 7.67 -3.78 8.97
CA GLN A 91 6.42 -4.44 8.62
C GLN A 91 6.64 -5.56 7.60
N VAL A 92 7.45 -5.30 6.57
CA VAL A 92 7.70 -6.29 5.51
C VAL A 92 8.75 -7.32 5.94
N GLY A 93 9.82 -6.89 6.58
CA GLY A 93 10.97 -7.74 6.89
C GLY A 93 10.73 -8.76 8.01
N ASN A 94 9.62 -8.67 8.74
CA ASN A 94 9.33 -9.59 9.83
C ASN A 94 9.15 -11.03 9.32
N GLY A 95 9.99 -11.96 9.79
CA GLY A 95 9.95 -13.36 9.40
C GLY A 95 10.56 -13.68 8.04
N MET A 96 11.11 -12.69 7.32
CA MET A 96 11.84 -12.92 6.08
C MET A 96 13.26 -13.42 6.35
N THR A 97 13.76 -14.29 5.47
CA THR A 97 15.09 -14.90 5.59
C THR A 97 16.06 -14.43 4.51
N SER A 98 15.60 -13.67 3.52
CA SER A 98 16.44 -13.14 2.45
C SER A 98 16.02 -11.75 1.98
N MET A 99 17.00 -10.98 1.49
CA MET A 99 16.77 -9.67 0.86
C MET A 99 15.89 -9.77 -0.40
N ASN A 100 15.93 -10.91 -1.10
CA ASN A 100 15.10 -11.13 -2.28
C ASN A 100 13.61 -11.13 -1.95
N GLN A 101 13.21 -11.72 -0.82
CA GLN A 101 11.82 -11.70 -0.35
C GLN A 101 11.36 -10.28 0.00
N LEU A 102 12.22 -9.51 0.67
CA LEU A 102 11.94 -8.11 1.02
C LEU A 102 11.75 -7.27 -0.24
N THR A 103 12.68 -7.37 -1.19
CA THR A 103 12.61 -6.65 -2.47
C THR A 103 11.38 -7.06 -3.28
N HIS A 104 11.00 -8.34 -3.28
CA HIS A 104 9.81 -8.82 -3.98
C HIS A 104 8.53 -8.13 -3.47
N VAL A 105 8.32 -8.12 -2.16
CA VAL A 105 7.15 -7.48 -1.53
C VAL A 105 7.14 -5.97 -1.76
N LEU A 106 8.30 -5.31 -1.67
CA LEU A 106 8.41 -3.87 -1.96
C LEU A 106 8.08 -3.56 -3.43
N ASN A 107 8.51 -4.41 -4.37
CA ASN A 107 8.20 -4.25 -5.80
C ASN A 107 6.71 -4.43 -6.08
N ILE A 108 6.06 -5.45 -5.51
CA ILE A 108 4.61 -5.62 -5.62
C ILE A 108 3.90 -4.36 -5.10
N SER A 109 4.28 -3.92 -3.90
CA SER A 109 3.68 -2.75 -3.25
C SER A 109 3.84 -1.48 -4.08
N TYR A 110 5.01 -1.26 -4.67
CA TYR A 110 5.26 -0.15 -5.58
C TYR A 110 4.40 -0.22 -6.85
N ASN A 111 4.32 -1.39 -7.48
CA ASN A 111 3.53 -1.57 -8.71
C ASN A 111 2.04 -1.32 -8.47
N LEU A 112 1.47 -1.88 -7.39
CA LEU A 112 0.07 -1.63 -7.03
C LEU A 112 -0.20 -0.15 -6.74
N SER A 113 0.76 0.55 -6.12
CA SER A 113 0.69 2.01 -5.91
C SER A 113 0.60 2.78 -7.22
N ALA A 114 1.43 2.42 -8.20
CA ALA A 114 1.47 3.07 -9.50
C ALA A 114 0.22 2.78 -10.32
N GLU A 115 -0.21 1.52 -10.37
CA GLU A 115 -1.41 1.09 -11.09
C GLU A 115 -2.68 1.73 -10.50
N PHE A 116 -2.80 1.76 -9.17
CA PHE A 116 -3.90 2.46 -8.51
C PHE A 116 -3.98 3.93 -8.94
N LYS A 117 -2.87 4.65 -8.93
CA LYS A 117 -2.81 6.07 -9.31
C LYS A 117 -3.22 6.28 -10.77
N GLU A 118 -2.83 5.37 -11.66
CA GLU A 118 -3.21 5.42 -13.06
C GLU A 118 -4.69 5.12 -13.28
N ILE A 119 -5.25 4.11 -12.61
CA ILE A 119 -6.69 3.81 -12.65
C ILE A 119 -7.47 5.01 -12.12
N TYR A 120 -7.10 5.49 -10.92
CA TYR A 120 -7.73 6.63 -10.29
C TYR A 120 -7.73 7.86 -11.22
N LYS A 121 -6.60 8.17 -11.87
CA LYS A 121 -6.51 9.29 -12.81
C LYS A 121 -7.45 9.17 -14.01
N ARG A 122 -7.78 7.95 -14.45
CA ARG A 122 -8.63 7.67 -15.63
C ARG A 122 -10.12 7.66 -15.30
N LEU A 123 -10.48 7.36 -14.06
CA LEU A 123 -11.85 7.51 -13.60
C LEU A 123 -12.25 8.99 -13.69
N LYS A 124 -13.51 9.28 -14.02
CA LYS A 124 -14.01 10.65 -14.15
C LYS A 124 -14.39 11.18 -12.78
#